data_AF-A0A7S1X4C7-F1
#
_entry.id   AF-A0A7S1X4C7-F1
#
_cell.length_a   1.000
_cell.length_b   1.000
_cell.length_c   1.000
_cell.angle_alpha   90.00
_cell.angle_beta   90.00
_cell.angle_gamma   90.00
#
_symmetry.space_group_name_H-M   'P 1'
#
loop_
_entity.id
_entity.type
_entity.pdbx_description
1 polymer ?
#
loop_
_entity_poly.entity_id
_entity_poly.type
_entity_poly.pdbx_seq_one_letter_code
_entity_poly.pdbx_strand_id
1 'polypeptide(L)'
;LATAESSIGRELAAAEVPSWTAIAAFLVEARFKAATQGSSYKWAPYIRQLPARTGCILEWSDAEVEGLLAGTSALRAARQIRAAAMASWQEVTPLVAQAEKVGALSMGVVTEEAMNWAFSILLSRIIRLPSLGDREALVPWADFLNHSPSTSAHLDYDVGMEAVVLRPEHPCAAGDELFASYGERSSTDLLLSYGFVPNTGTNPYDSYLLPMKLDEKDPSYTRKMAVLAEYGLGPAEDFPLRIAALPTALVPYQALVLEKRIT
;
A
#
# COMPACT_ATOMS: atom_id res chain seq x y z
N LEU A 1 11.80 9.09 10.99
CA LEU A 1 12.71 9.82 10.08
C LEU A 1 11.95 10.83 9.23
N ALA A 2 10.91 10.42 8.49
CA ALA A 2 10.14 11.33 7.65
C ALA A 2 9.58 12.56 8.42
N THR A 3 8.94 12.33 9.57
CA THR A 3 8.49 13.40 10.48
C THR A 3 9.63 14.17 11.15
N ALA A 4 10.85 13.64 11.22
CA ALA A 4 11.98 14.35 11.82
C ALA A 4 12.70 15.26 10.82
N GLU A 5 12.66 14.91 9.52
CA GLU A 5 13.38 15.61 8.46
C GLU A 5 12.48 16.51 7.59
N SER A 6 11.16 16.38 7.70
CA SER A 6 10.22 17.28 7.04
C SER A 6 10.18 18.65 7.70
N SER A 7 10.09 19.70 6.89
CA SER A 7 9.86 21.08 7.30
C SER A 7 8.58 21.27 8.12
N ILE A 8 7.58 20.40 7.96
CA ILE A 8 6.31 20.42 8.72
C ILE A 8 6.15 19.21 9.63
N GLY A 9 7.27 18.57 9.97
CA GLY A 9 7.29 17.32 10.73
C GLY A 9 6.65 17.39 12.11
N ARG A 10 6.74 18.56 12.78
CA ARG A 10 6.12 18.79 14.09
C ARG A 10 4.61 18.90 13.97
N GLU A 11 4.12 19.60 12.95
CA GLU A 11 2.71 19.78 12.64
C GLU A 11 2.06 18.45 12.27
N LEU A 12 2.73 17.65 11.43
CA LEU A 12 2.31 16.28 11.09
C LEU A 12 2.21 15.41 12.34
N ALA A 13 3.22 15.43 13.22
CA ALA A 13 3.21 14.66 14.45
C ALA A 13 2.12 15.13 15.44
N ALA A 14 1.92 16.45 15.59
CA ALA A 14 0.92 17.02 16.48
C ALA A 14 -0.52 16.76 16.02
N ALA A 15 -0.73 16.65 14.70
CA ALA A 15 -2.01 16.30 14.11
C ALA A 15 -2.26 14.77 14.07
N GLU A 16 -1.31 13.96 14.56
CA GLU A 16 -1.39 12.49 14.58
C GLU A 16 -1.74 11.89 13.20
N VAL A 17 -1.24 12.50 12.11
CA VAL A 17 -1.54 12.00 10.77
C VAL A 17 -0.99 10.59 10.60
N PRO A 18 -1.64 9.74 9.78
CA PRO A 18 -1.15 8.41 9.48
C PRO A 18 0.31 8.41 8.97
N SER A 19 1.08 7.37 9.31
CA SER A 19 2.49 7.23 8.90
C SER A 19 2.68 7.43 7.40
N TRP A 20 1.82 6.80 6.59
CA TRP A 20 1.87 6.88 5.14
C TRP A 20 1.69 8.33 4.63
N THR A 21 0.79 9.11 5.24
CA THR A 21 0.56 10.53 4.97
C THR A 21 1.79 11.37 5.28
N ALA A 22 2.43 11.14 6.44
CA ALA A 22 3.63 11.85 6.83
C ALA A 22 4.83 11.54 5.92
N ILE A 23 4.99 10.28 5.51
CA ILE A 23 6.04 9.87 4.57
C ILE A 23 5.80 10.51 3.19
N ALA A 24 4.54 10.57 2.72
CA ALA A 24 4.21 11.18 1.44
C ALA A 24 4.51 12.69 1.42
N ALA A 25 4.11 13.42 2.46
CA ALA A 25 4.42 14.84 2.59
C ALA A 25 5.94 15.10 2.60
N PHE A 26 6.70 14.29 3.35
CA PHE A 26 8.16 14.33 3.32
C PHE A 26 8.72 14.04 1.93
N LEU A 27 8.16 13.08 1.19
CA LEU A 27 8.64 12.70 -0.14
C LEU A 27 8.42 13.81 -1.17
N VAL A 28 7.30 14.52 -1.11
CA VAL A 28 7.05 15.72 -1.93
C VAL A 28 8.09 16.80 -1.64
N GLU A 29 8.32 17.09 -0.37
CA GLU A 29 9.31 18.06 0.07
C GLU A 29 10.73 17.64 -0.36
N ALA A 30 11.06 16.35 -0.25
CA ALA A 30 12.32 15.78 -0.68
C ALA A 30 12.53 15.92 -2.20
N ARG A 31 11.47 15.73 -3.00
CA ARG A 31 11.49 15.97 -4.45
C ARG A 31 11.77 17.43 -4.78
N PHE A 32 11.12 18.36 -4.08
CA PHE A 32 11.38 19.78 -4.26
C PHE A 32 12.80 20.19 -3.85
N LYS A 33 13.29 19.70 -2.72
CA LYS A 33 14.67 19.94 -2.25
C LYS A 33 15.69 19.34 -3.22
N ALA A 34 15.45 18.14 -3.75
CA ALA A 34 16.32 17.52 -4.75
C ALA A 34 16.40 18.34 -6.05
N ALA A 35 15.31 18.96 -6.47
CA ALA A 35 15.26 19.81 -7.66
C ALA A 35 15.94 21.19 -7.46
N THR A 36 15.77 21.80 -6.28
CA THR A 36 16.26 23.16 -6.00
C THR A 36 17.68 23.21 -5.44
N GLN A 37 18.06 22.24 -4.62
CA GLN A 37 19.36 22.19 -3.93
C GLN A 37 20.34 21.22 -4.61
N GLY A 38 19.87 20.39 -5.54
CA GLY A 38 20.70 19.47 -6.29
C GLY A 38 21.47 18.50 -5.38
N SER A 39 22.76 18.33 -5.62
CA SER A 39 23.62 17.40 -4.88
C SER A 39 23.91 17.82 -3.42
N SER A 40 23.54 19.03 -3.01
CA SER A 40 23.67 19.43 -1.61
C SER A 40 22.60 18.81 -0.70
N TYR A 41 21.49 18.35 -1.27
CA TYR A 41 20.47 17.59 -0.55
C TYR A 41 20.80 16.09 -0.53
N LYS A 42 20.98 15.52 0.67
CA LYS A 42 21.48 14.15 0.86
C LYS A 42 20.67 13.06 0.13
N TRP A 43 19.34 13.24 0.02
CA TRP A 43 18.46 12.27 -0.62
C TRP A 43 18.33 12.48 -2.14
N ALA A 44 18.89 13.55 -2.69
CA ALA A 44 18.73 13.87 -4.11
C ALA A 44 19.19 12.75 -5.07
N PRO A 45 20.26 11.97 -4.80
CA PRO A 45 20.61 10.82 -5.63
C PRO A 45 19.49 9.76 -5.71
N TYR A 46 18.85 9.44 -4.59
CA TYR A 46 17.76 8.47 -4.55
C TYR A 46 16.49 9.03 -5.21
N ILE A 47 16.09 10.24 -4.83
CA ILE A 47 14.84 10.86 -5.32
C ILE A 47 14.84 11.04 -6.84
N ARG A 48 15.99 11.33 -7.46
CA ARG A 48 16.12 11.45 -8.92
C ARG A 48 15.92 10.14 -9.67
N GLN A 49 16.11 9.00 -9.01
CA GLN A 49 15.94 7.69 -9.62
C GLN A 49 14.50 7.16 -9.47
N LEU A 50 13.69 7.77 -8.61
CA LEU A 50 12.29 7.40 -8.48
C LEU A 50 11.53 7.70 -9.78
N PRO A 51 10.63 6.82 -10.20
CA PRO A 51 9.88 7.01 -11.42
C PRO A 51 8.97 8.25 -11.31
N ALA A 52 8.83 8.96 -12.43
CA ALA A 52 7.81 10.00 -12.55
C ALA A 52 6.39 9.41 -12.55
N ARG A 53 6.26 8.17 -13.04
CA ARG A 53 5.01 7.41 -13.19
C ARG A 53 5.25 5.95 -12.85
N THR A 54 4.42 5.41 -11.97
CA THR A 54 4.37 4.02 -11.54
C THR A 54 3.36 3.20 -12.34
N GLY A 55 2.34 3.85 -12.93
CA GLY A 55 1.23 3.19 -13.61
C GLY A 55 0.15 2.65 -12.67
N CYS A 56 0.27 2.90 -11.35
CA CYS A 56 -0.73 2.47 -10.37
C CYS A 56 -2.06 3.24 -10.53
N ILE A 57 -3.08 2.82 -9.76
CA ILE A 57 -4.45 3.31 -9.91
C ILE A 57 -4.63 4.82 -9.68
N LEU A 58 -3.71 5.46 -8.95
CA LEU A 58 -3.77 6.90 -8.68
C LEU A 58 -3.49 7.74 -9.94
N GLU A 59 -2.91 7.15 -10.98
CA GLU A 59 -2.59 7.83 -12.25
C GLU A 59 -3.67 7.66 -13.32
N TRP A 60 -4.69 6.86 -13.04
CA TRP A 60 -5.76 6.57 -13.99
C TRP A 60 -6.82 7.67 -13.94
N SER A 61 -7.32 8.04 -15.11
CA SER A 61 -8.47 8.95 -15.22
C SER A 61 -9.75 8.27 -14.70
N ASP A 62 -10.75 9.08 -14.33
CA ASP A 62 -12.06 8.56 -13.93
C ASP A 62 -12.69 7.69 -15.04
N ALA A 63 -12.52 8.07 -16.30
CA ALA A 63 -13.02 7.30 -17.43
C ALA A 63 -12.33 5.93 -17.56
N GLU A 64 -11.02 5.85 -17.33
CA GLU A 64 -10.29 4.57 -17.33
C GLU A 64 -10.72 3.69 -16.17
N VAL A 65 -10.83 4.24 -14.96
CA VAL A 65 -11.27 3.49 -13.77
C VAL A 65 -12.69 2.95 -13.97
N GLU A 66 -13.63 3.82 -14.31
CA GLU A 66 -15.04 3.46 -14.43
C GLU A 66 -15.33 2.62 -15.68
N GLY A 67 -14.59 2.81 -16.77
CA GLY A 67 -14.77 2.09 -18.02
C GLY A 67 -14.07 0.73 -18.04
N LEU A 68 -12.78 0.67 -17.68
CA LEU A 68 -11.97 -0.55 -17.80
C LEU A 68 -12.20 -1.53 -16.65
N LEU A 69 -12.54 -1.05 -15.45
CA LEU A 69 -12.80 -1.91 -14.29
C LEU A 69 -14.29 -2.21 -14.11
N ALA A 70 -15.17 -1.71 -15.00
CA ALA A 70 -16.61 -1.94 -14.94
C ALA A 70 -16.95 -3.43 -14.80
N GLY A 71 -17.75 -3.78 -13.80
CA GLY A 71 -18.20 -5.15 -13.56
C GLY A 71 -17.17 -6.08 -12.92
N THR A 72 -15.94 -5.60 -12.69
CA THR A 72 -14.91 -6.36 -11.97
C THR A 72 -14.97 -6.08 -10.46
N SER A 73 -14.42 -7.00 -9.65
CA SER A 73 -14.20 -6.76 -8.21
C SER A 73 -13.17 -5.66 -7.95
N ALA A 74 -12.25 -5.42 -8.90
CA ALA A 74 -11.19 -4.44 -8.80
C ALA A 74 -11.69 -2.99 -8.71
N LEU A 75 -12.86 -2.67 -9.29
CA LEU A 75 -13.41 -1.31 -9.27
C LEU A 75 -13.64 -0.79 -7.85
N ARG A 76 -14.11 -1.65 -6.93
CA ARG A 76 -14.31 -1.27 -5.54
C ARG A 76 -12.97 -0.92 -4.87
N ALA A 77 -11.97 -1.79 -5.02
CA ALA A 77 -10.64 -1.58 -4.45
C ALA A 77 -9.97 -0.33 -5.03
N ALA A 78 -10.08 -0.11 -6.35
CA ALA A 78 -9.59 1.09 -7.02
C ALA A 78 -10.17 2.38 -6.42
N ARG A 79 -11.50 2.43 -6.24
CA ARG A 79 -12.17 3.57 -5.61
C ARG A 79 -11.74 3.77 -4.16
N GLN A 80 -11.55 2.71 -3.39
CA GLN A 80 -11.08 2.79 -2.00
C GLN A 80 -9.67 3.38 -1.91
N ILE A 81 -8.73 2.93 -2.76
CA ILE A 81 -7.36 3.47 -2.79
C ILE A 81 -7.37 4.95 -3.16
N ARG A 82 -8.12 5.35 -4.19
CA ARG A 82 -8.23 6.76 -4.62
C ARG A 82 -8.90 7.63 -3.55
N ALA A 83 -9.93 7.12 -2.87
CA ALA A 83 -10.59 7.82 -1.77
C ALA A 83 -9.65 8.00 -0.57
N ALA A 84 -8.85 6.98 -0.22
CA ALA A 84 -7.87 7.08 0.86
C ALA A 84 -6.79 8.13 0.55
N ALA A 85 -6.27 8.17 -0.68
CA ALA A 85 -5.34 9.21 -1.12
C ALA A 85 -5.93 10.62 -1.05
N MET A 86 -7.17 10.78 -1.50
CA MET A 86 -7.88 12.05 -1.38
C MET A 86 -8.08 12.46 0.09
N ALA A 87 -8.46 11.54 0.96
CA ALA A 87 -8.63 11.82 2.39
C ALA A 87 -7.33 12.29 3.04
N SER A 88 -6.21 11.60 2.78
CA SER A 88 -4.92 12.01 3.34
C SER A 88 -4.36 13.29 2.73
N TRP A 89 -4.71 13.62 1.49
CA TRP A 89 -4.46 14.96 0.95
C TRP A 89 -5.24 16.05 1.72
N GLN A 90 -6.51 15.80 2.02
CA GLN A 90 -7.35 16.74 2.79
C GLN A 90 -6.84 16.94 4.23
N GLU A 91 -6.25 15.91 4.85
CA GLU A 91 -5.60 16.00 6.17
C GLU A 91 -4.36 16.91 6.17
N VAL A 92 -3.54 16.84 5.10
CA VAL A 92 -2.27 17.59 5.01
C VAL A 92 -2.48 19.04 4.59
N THR A 93 -3.50 19.30 3.78
CA THR A 93 -3.81 20.63 3.23
C THR A 93 -3.80 21.76 4.29
N PRO A 94 -4.53 21.67 5.43
CA PRO A 94 -4.52 22.73 6.44
C PRO A 94 -3.15 22.91 7.12
N LEU A 95 -2.37 21.83 7.26
CA LEU A 95 -1.03 21.87 7.86
C LEU A 95 -0.05 22.63 6.97
N VAL A 96 -0.08 22.36 5.65
CA VAL A 96 0.75 23.08 4.67
C VAL A 96 0.32 24.55 4.59
N ALA A 97 -0.97 24.84 4.57
CA ALA A 97 -1.48 26.21 4.57
C ALA A 97 -1.02 27.02 5.80
N GLN A 98 -0.89 26.37 6.97
CA GLN A 98 -0.35 27.02 8.16
C GLN A 98 1.17 27.19 8.08
N ALA A 99 1.89 26.21 7.55
CA ALA A 99 3.33 26.27 7.33
C ALA A 99 3.73 27.36 6.32
N GLU A 100 2.88 27.62 5.32
CA GLU A 100 3.10 28.66 4.31
C GLU A 100 3.11 30.07 4.91
N LYS A 101 2.26 30.33 5.92
CA LYS A 101 2.22 31.62 6.63
C LYS A 101 3.52 31.98 7.34
N VAL A 102 4.31 30.98 7.71
CA VAL A 102 5.62 31.14 8.38
C VAL A 102 6.79 30.86 7.43
N GLY A 103 6.51 30.64 6.14
CA GLY A 103 7.53 30.40 5.11
C GLY A 103 8.24 29.05 5.20
N ALA A 104 7.68 28.06 5.91
CA ALA A 104 8.31 26.76 6.12
C ALA A 104 8.12 25.80 4.92
N LEU A 105 6.94 25.81 4.30
CA LEU A 105 6.59 24.99 3.15
C LEU A 105 5.44 25.65 2.38
N SER A 106 5.49 25.67 1.03
CA SER A 106 4.49 26.34 0.20
C SER A 106 3.46 25.36 -0.38
N MET A 107 2.23 25.82 -0.53
CA MET A 107 1.17 25.12 -1.27
C MET A 107 1.50 24.96 -2.77
N GLY A 108 2.40 25.79 -3.32
CA GLY A 108 2.92 25.59 -4.68
C GLY A 108 3.84 24.38 -4.81
N VAL A 109 4.36 23.86 -3.68
CA VAL A 109 5.21 22.66 -3.64
C VAL A 109 4.38 21.42 -3.33
N VAL A 110 3.52 21.49 -2.30
CA VAL A 110 2.66 20.38 -1.90
C VAL A 110 1.28 20.55 -2.53
N THR A 111 1.18 20.12 -3.79
CA THR A 111 -0.09 20.07 -4.53
C THR A 111 -0.72 18.67 -4.45
N GLU A 112 -2.00 18.56 -4.81
CA GLU A 112 -2.67 17.26 -4.92
C GLU A 112 -1.93 16.31 -5.88
N GLU A 113 -1.47 16.82 -7.02
CA GLU A 113 -0.71 16.04 -8.00
C GLU A 113 0.62 15.54 -7.41
N ALA A 114 1.34 16.40 -6.69
CA ALA A 114 2.59 16.01 -6.04
C ALA A 114 2.36 14.95 -4.95
N MET A 115 1.28 15.08 -4.18
CA MET A 115 0.88 14.10 -3.17
C MET A 115 0.47 12.78 -3.82
N ASN A 116 -0.30 12.79 -4.91
CA ASN A 116 -0.66 11.58 -5.65
C ASN A 116 0.58 10.87 -6.20
N TRP A 117 1.58 11.60 -6.69
CA TRP A 117 2.88 11.02 -7.04
C TRP A 117 3.57 10.39 -5.82
N ALA A 118 3.60 11.08 -4.68
CA ALA A 118 4.24 10.52 -3.49
C ALA A 118 3.53 9.26 -3.01
N PHE A 119 2.19 9.25 -3.01
CA PHE A 119 1.38 8.09 -2.69
C PHE A 119 1.58 6.93 -3.69
N SER A 120 1.74 7.22 -4.98
CA SER A 120 2.03 6.17 -5.97
C SER A 120 3.41 5.52 -5.74
N ILE A 121 4.41 6.32 -5.35
CA ILE A 121 5.71 5.80 -4.90
C ILE A 121 5.53 4.92 -3.66
N LEU A 122 4.80 5.36 -2.64
CA LEU A 122 4.61 4.55 -1.43
C LEU A 122 3.88 3.24 -1.72
N LEU A 123 2.79 3.27 -2.50
CA LEU A 123 2.05 2.07 -2.90
C LEU A 123 2.94 1.03 -3.60
N SER A 124 3.90 1.49 -4.41
CA SER A 124 4.73 0.62 -5.24
C SER A 124 6.09 0.25 -4.64
N ARG A 125 6.59 0.99 -3.64
CA ARG A 125 8.00 0.90 -3.19
C ARG A 125 8.20 0.84 -1.68
N ILE A 126 7.16 1.07 -0.88
CA ILE A 126 7.32 0.99 0.58
C ILE A 126 7.54 -0.47 1.00
N ILE A 127 8.55 -0.69 1.83
CA ILE A 127 8.92 -2.00 2.34
C ILE A 127 8.59 -2.03 3.83
N ARG A 128 7.88 -3.08 4.26
CA ARG A 128 7.69 -3.40 5.69
C ARG A 128 8.86 -4.25 6.15
N LEU A 129 9.46 -3.89 7.28
CA LEU A 129 10.63 -4.53 7.88
C LEU A 129 10.24 -5.16 9.23
N PRO A 130 9.74 -6.41 9.26
CA PRO A 130 9.33 -7.09 10.49
C PRO A 130 10.41 -7.11 11.57
N SER A 131 11.66 -7.40 11.19
CA SER A 131 12.79 -7.45 12.14
C SER A 131 13.15 -6.08 12.72
N LEU A 132 12.57 -5.00 12.19
CA LEU A 132 12.68 -3.65 12.74
C LEU A 132 11.38 -3.16 13.40
N GLY A 133 10.54 -4.09 13.88
CA GLY A 133 9.28 -3.78 14.56
C GLY A 133 8.22 -3.30 13.57
N ASP A 134 8.09 -3.99 12.44
CA ASP A 134 7.12 -3.69 11.38
C ASP A 134 7.22 -2.27 10.80
N ARG A 135 8.40 -1.66 10.86
CA ARG A 135 8.60 -0.33 10.29
C ARG A 135 8.46 -0.35 8.79
N GLU A 136 7.82 0.69 8.29
CA GLU A 136 7.71 0.97 6.86
C GLU A 136 8.84 1.91 6.44
N ALA A 137 9.51 1.59 5.34
CA ALA A 137 10.62 2.37 4.83
C ALA A 137 10.69 2.34 3.31
N LEU A 138 11.13 3.46 2.75
CA LEU A 138 11.72 3.50 1.41
C LEU A 138 13.22 3.20 1.57
N VAL A 139 13.69 2.14 0.92
CA VAL A 139 15.07 1.67 1.06
C VAL A 139 15.77 1.82 -0.29
N PRO A 140 16.58 2.89 -0.48
CA PRO A 140 17.28 3.13 -1.73
C PRO A 140 18.04 1.89 -2.20
N TRP A 141 18.06 1.64 -3.51
CA TRP A 141 18.59 0.44 -4.19
C TRP A 141 17.77 -0.83 -3.98
N ALA A 142 17.32 -1.11 -2.76
CA ALA A 142 16.55 -2.32 -2.47
C ALA A 142 15.16 -2.27 -3.13
N ASP A 143 14.54 -1.10 -3.17
CA ASP A 143 13.23 -0.87 -3.80
C ASP A 143 13.27 -0.89 -5.34
N PHE A 144 14.42 -1.16 -5.97
CA PHE A 144 14.53 -1.37 -7.42
C PHE A 144 14.36 -2.84 -7.83
N LEU A 145 14.37 -3.76 -6.87
CA LEU A 145 14.14 -5.18 -7.13
C LEU A 145 12.72 -5.40 -7.64
N ASN A 146 12.58 -6.07 -8.77
CA ASN A 146 11.28 -6.39 -9.34
C ASN A 146 10.63 -7.59 -8.64
N HIS A 147 9.31 -7.70 -8.81
CA HIS A 147 8.56 -8.84 -8.32
C HIS A 147 8.70 -10.06 -9.22
N SER A 148 8.82 -11.24 -8.61
CA SER A 148 8.48 -12.50 -9.27
C SER A 148 7.57 -13.35 -8.39
N PRO A 149 6.48 -13.93 -8.92
CA PRO A 149 5.68 -14.94 -8.22
C PRO A 149 6.46 -16.24 -7.92
N SER A 150 7.62 -16.43 -8.54
CA SER A 150 8.45 -17.64 -8.40
C SER A 150 9.42 -17.60 -7.23
N THR A 151 9.45 -16.54 -6.43
CA THR A 151 10.33 -16.42 -5.27
C THR A 151 9.59 -15.99 -4.01
N SER A 152 10.03 -16.49 -2.85
CA SER A 152 9.62 -16.00 -1.54
C SER A 152 10.68 -15.13 -0.85
N ALA A 153 11.82 -14.89 -1.51
CA ALA A 153 12.87 -14.01 -1.02
C ALA A 153 12.32 -12.60 -0.80
N HIS A 154 12.45 -12.06 0.40
CA HIS A 154 11.96 -10.73 0.76
C HIS A 154 13.06 -9.92 1.45
N LEU A 155 12.88 -8.60 1.45
CA LEU A 155 13.75 -7.66 2.12
C LEU A 155 13.36 -7.57 3.60
N ASP A 156 14.33 -7.76 4.49
CA ASP A 156 14.15 -7.45 5.91
C ASP A 156 15.46 -6.95 6.54
N TYR A 157 15.36 -6.35 7.71
CA TYR A 157 16.51 -5.87 8.45
C TYR A 157 17.25 -7.02 9.15
N ASP A 158 18.53 -7.14 8.89
CA ASP A 158 19.42 -8.06 9.59
C ASP A 158 20.19 -7.31 10.68
N VAL A 159 20.00 -7.72 11.94
CA VAL A 159 20.63 -7.09 13.10
C VAL A 159 22.15 -7.31 13.12
N GLY A 160 22.64 -8.47 12.66
CA GLY A 160 24.07 -8.77 12.67
C GLY A 160 24.84 -8.02 11.60
N MET A 161 24.21 -7.73 10.46
CA MET A 161 24.76 -6.94 9.37
C MET A 161 24.44 -5.45 9.47
N GLU A 162 23.55 -5.06 10.39
CA GLU A 162 22.99 -3.72 10.54
C GLU A 162 22.44 -3.13 9.23
N ALA A 163 21.85 -3.96 8.37
CA ALA A 163 21.42 -3.58 7.02
C ALA A 163 20.11 -4.26 6.61
N VAL A 164 19.41 -3.67 5.63
CA VAL A 164 18.32 -4.37 4.93
C VAL A 164 18.93 -5.32 3.93
N VAL A 165 18.55 -6.60 3.99
CA VAL A 165 19.16 -7.69 3.23
C VAL A 165 18.09 -8.44 2.46
N LEU A 166 18.39 -8.77 1.20
CA LEU A 166 17.71 -9.80 0.43
C LEU A 166 18.57 -11.06 0.43
N ARG A 167 17.98 -12.21 0.70
CA ARG A 167 18.64 -13.52 0.54
C ARG A 167 17.96 -14.31 -0.57
N PRO A 168 18.58 -14.43 -1.76
CA PRO A 168 18.04 -15.26 -2.83
C PRO A 168 17.87 -16.72 -2.39
N GLU A 169 16.79 -17.35 -2.81
CA GLU A 169 16.53 -18.77 -2.52
C GLU A 169 17.41 -19.71 -3.35
N HIS A 170 17.92 -19.20 -4.47
CA HIS A 170 18.71 -19.97 -5.44
C HIS A 170 19.97 -19.19 -5.82
N PRO A 171 21.05 -19.89 -6.21
CA PRO A 171 22.24 -19.24 -6.77
C PRO A 171 21.87 -18.40 -8.00
N CYS A 172 22.39 -17.19 -8.09
CA CYS A 172 22.19 -16.29 -9.24
C CYS A 172 23.48 -16.23 -10.06
N ALA A 173 23.37 -16.36 -11.39
CA ALA A 173 24.50 -16.19 -12.28
C ALA A 173 24.76 -14.71 -12.60
N ALA A 174 25.97 -14.40 -13.04
CA ALA A 174 26.29 -13.05 -13.50
C ALA A 174 25.42 -12.69 -14.72
N GLY A 175 24.70 -11.58 -14.62
CA GLY A 175 23.76 -11.12 -15.66
C GLY A 175 22.30 -11.48 -15.39
N ASP A 176 22.02 -12.35 -14.41
CA ASP A 176 20.65 -12.63 -13.98
C ASP A 176 20.05 -11.44 -13.24
N GLU A 177 18.77 -11.19 -13.47
CA GLU A 177 18.00 -10.25 -12.68
C GLU A 177 17.66 -10.85 -11.30
N LEU A 178 17.85 -10.05 -10.25
CA LEU A 178 17.43 -10.40 -8.90
C LEU A 178 16.00 -9.94 -8.66
N PHE A 179 15.17 -10.88 -8.19
CA PHE A 179 13.77 -10.61 -7.86
C PHE A 179 13.54 -10.70 -6.36
N ALA A 180 12.54 -9.97 -5.88
CA ALA A 180 12.00 -10.08 -4.54
C ALA A 180 10.50 -10.42 -4.59
N SER A 181 9.99 -11.06 -3.55
CA SER A 181 8.57 -11.20 -3.32
C SER A 181 8.03 -9.87 -2.79
N TYR A 182 6.96 -9.37 -3.40
CA TYR A 182 6.18 -8.24 -2.86
C TYR A 182 5.09 -8.71 -1.90
N GLY A 183 5.12 -9.99 -1.53
CA GLY A 183 4.12 -10.68 -0.72
C GLY A 183 3.10 -11.46 -1.56
N GLU A 184 2.16 -12.11 -0.86
CA GLU A 184 1.08 -12.89 -1.46
C GLU A 184 -0.03 -11.99 -2.05
N ARG A 185 0.26 -11.29 -3.14
CA ARG A 185 -0.64 -10.31 -3.76
C ARG A 185 -1.34 -10.85 -4.99
N SER A 186 -2.63 -10.57 -5.12
CA SER A 186 -3.38 -10.90 -6.33
C SER A 186 -2.93 -10.02 -7.51
N SER A 187 -3.19 -10.45 -8.75
CA SER A 187 -2.94 -9.60 -9.93
C SER A 187 -3.72 -8.29 -9.87
N THR A 188 -4.89 -8.26 -9.22
CA THR A 188 -5.63 -7.02 -8.97
C THR A 188 -4.85 -6.09 -8.05
N ASP A 189 -4.32 -6.59 -6.94
CA ASP A 189 -3.54 -5.75 -6.02
C ASP A 189 -2.24 -5.26 -6.68
N LEU A 190 -1.57 -6.12 -7.45
CA LEU A 190 -0.38 -5.76 -8.21
C LEU A 190 -0.68 -4.66 -9.25
N LEU A 191 -1.81 -4.75 -9.96
CA LEU A 191 -2.22 -3.72 -10.91
C LEU A 191 -2.48 -2.40 -10.21
N LEU A 192 -3.29 -2.42 -9.15
CA LEU A 192 -3.74 -1.20 -8.50
C LEU A 192 -2.63 -0.50 -7.72
N SER A 193 -1.71 -1.25 -7.11
CA SER A 193 -0.62 -0.69 -6.28
C SER A 193 0.70 -0.50 -7.04
N TYR A 194 1.06 -1.41 -7.94
CA TYR A 194 2.37 -1.44 -8.60
C TYR A 194 2.31 -1.16 -10.11
N GLY A 195 1.12 -1.11 -10.72
CA GLY A 195 0.97 -0.76 -12.14
C GLY A 195 1.30 -1.89 -13.12
N PHE A 196 1.33 -3.16 -12.68
CA PHE A 196 1.55 -4.30 -13.56
C PHE A 196 0.72 -5.52 -13.18
N VAL A 197 0.54 -6.43 -14.12
CA VAL A 197 -0.11 -7.74 -13.91
C VAL A 197 0.86 -8.83 -14.39
N PRO A 198 1.13 -9.88 -13.58
CA PRO A 198 1.85 -11.05 -14.06
C PRO A 198 1.16 -11.72 -15.24
N ASN A 199 1.87 -12.58 -15.97
CA ASN A 199 1.26 -13.34 -17.07
C ASN A 199 0.06 -14.16 -16.56
N THR A 200 -0.98 -14.24 -17.37
CA THR A 200 -2.22 -14.95 -17.00
C THR A 200 -1.92 -16.39 -16.58
N GLY A 201 -2.39 -16.77 -15.38
CA GLY A 201 -2.23 -18.11 -14.83
C GLY A 201 -0.88 -18.38 -14.16
N THR A 202 0.03 -17.40 -14.08
CA THR A 202 1.32 -17.59 -13.40
C THR A 202 1.35 -17.10 -11.96
N ASN A 203 0.37 -16.28 -11.53
CA ASN A 203 0.30 -15.81 -10.15
C ASN A 203 -0.53 -16.78 -9.29
N PRO A 204 0.09 -17.53 -8.36
CA PRO A 204 -0.64 -18.48 -7.51
C PRO A 204 -1.55 -17.79 -6.48
N TYR A 205 -1.39 -16.47 -6.29
CA TYR A 205 -2.16 -15.66 -5.35
C TYR A 205 -3.34 -14.95 -6.01
N ASP A 206 -3.58 -15.17 -7.31
CA ASP A 206 -4.79 -14.69 -7.98
C ASP A 206 -6.04 -15.19 -7.27
N SER A 207 -6.91 -14.24 -6.93
CA SER A 207 -8.13 -14.52 -6.20
C SER A 207 -9.25 -13.57 -6.60
N TYR A 208 -10.48 -14.04 -6.44
CA TYR A 208 -11.67 -13.21 -6.49
C TYR A 208 -12.14 -12.96 -5.06
N LEU A 209 -12.18 -11.69 -4.64
CA LEU A 209 -12.73 -11.32 -3.35
C LEU A 209 -14.26 -11.51 -3.36
N LEU A 210 -14.73 -12.51 -2.62
CA LEU A 210 -16.14 -12.78 -2.40
C LEU A 210 -16.61 -12.01 -1.16
N PRO A 211 -17.38 -10.91 -1.33
CA PRO A 211 -17.96 -10.20 -0.20
C PRO A 211 -19.06 -11.05 0.44
N MET A 212 -18.93 -11.28 1.73
CA MET A 212 -19.98 -11.89 2.55
C MET A 212 -20.31 -10.97 3.73
N LYS A 213 -21.58 -10.93 4.10
CA LYS A 213 -22.03 -10.15 5.25
C LYS A 213 -23.18 -10.83 5.98
N LEU A 214 -23.24 -10.63 7.29
CA LEU A 214 -24.41 -10.91 8.09
C LEU A 214 -25.57 -10.00 7.67
N ASP A 215 -26.77 -10.57 7.62
CA ASP A 215 -28.00 -9.79 7.48
C ASP A 215 -28.31 -9.12 8.83
N GLU A 216 -28.35 -7.80 8.87
CA GLU A 216 -28.70 -7.02 10.06
C GLU A 216 -30.11 -7.35 10.58
N LYS A 217 -30.97 -7.94 9.74
CA LYS A 217 -32.32 -8.40 10.13
C LYS A 217 -32.34 -9.81 10.72
N ASP A 218 -31.20 -10.49 10.80
CA ASP A 218 -31.11 -11.81 11.41
C ASP A 218 -31.48 -11.73 12.91
N PRO A 219 -32.46 -12.52 13.40
CA PRO A 219 -32.83 -12.52 14.81
C PRO A 219 -31.67 -12.83 15.77
N SER A 220 -30.63 -13.51 15.28
CA SER A 220 -29.41 -13.86 16.01
C SER A 220 -28.23 -12.96 15.67
N TYR A 221 -28.43 -11.83 14.98
CA TYR A 221 -27.35 -10.94 14.50
C TYR A 221 -26.31 -10.63 15.57
N THR A 222 -26.73 -10.13 16.74
CA THR A 222 -25.83 -9.78 17.84
C THR A 222 -25.01 -10.97 18.33
N ARG A 223 -25.62 -12.16 18.40
CA ARG A 223 -24.93 -13.40 18.82
C ARG A 223 -23.94 -13.86 17.75
N LYS A 224 -24.33 -13.83 16.48
CA LYS A 224 -23.45 -14.16 15.34
C LYS A 224 -22.25 -13.23 15.29
N MET A 225 -22.46 -11.93 15.44
CA MET A 225 -21.39 -10.94 15.48
C MET A 225 -20.41 -11.19 16.64
N ALA A 226 -20.92 -11.53 17.84
CA ALA A 226 -20.08 -11.89 18.97
C ALA A 226 -19.24 -13.15 18.70
N VAL A 227 -19.85 -14.20 18.13
CA VAL A 227 -19.12 -15.41 17.72
C VAL A 227 -18.06 -15.09 16.67
N LEU A 228 -18.36 -14.30 15.64
CA LEU A 228 -17.37 -13.90 14.63
C LEU A 228 -16.18 -13.18 15.26
N ALA A 229 -16.44 -12.26 16.20
CA ALA A 229 -15.39 -11.53 16.90
C ALA A 229 -14.45 -12.44 17.71
N GLU A 230 -14.94 -13.55 18.27
CA GLU A 230 -14.10 -14.56 18.95
C GLU A 230 -13.07 -15.20 18.01
N TYR A 231 -13.34 -15.23 16.71
CA TYR A 231 -12.43 -15.73 15.66
C TYR A 231 -11.71 -14.60 14.91
N GLY A 232 -11.81 -13.35 15.38
CA GLY A 232 -11.20 -12.19 14.73
C GLY A 232 -11.86 -11.79 13.41
N LEU A 233 -13.12 -12.18 13.21
CA LEU A 233 -13.92 -11.87 12.01
C LEU A 233 -14.98 -10.82 12.32
N GLY A 234 -15.32 -10.02 11.31
CA GLY A 234 -16.34 -9.00 11.35
C GLY A 234 -17.68 -9.45 10.73
N PRO A 235 -18.73 -8.63 10.91
CA PRO A 235 -20.06 -8.89 10.33
C PRO A 235 -20.08 -8.74 8.79
N ALA A 236 -19.02 -8.22 8.18
CA ALA A 236 -18.79 -8.20 6.75
C ALA A 236 -17.31 -8.51 6.47
N GLU A 237 -17.06 -9.41 5.54
CA GLU A 237 -15.73 -9.95 5.23
C GLU A 237 -15.58 -10.16 3.72
N ASP A 238 -14.38 -9.96 3.19
CA ASP A 238 -14.03 -10.25 1.80
C ASP A 238 -13.14 -11.50 1.76
N PHE A 239 -13.68 -12.62 1.25
CA PHE A 239 -12.96 -13.90 1.21
C PHE A 239 -12.24 -14.11 -0.14
N PRO A 240 -10.92 -14.35 -0.17
CA PRO A 240 -10.18 -14.52 -1.42
C PRO A 240 -10.39 -15.92 -2.01
N LEU A 241 -11.33 -16.08 -2.94
CA LEU A 241 -11.51 -17.33 -3.68
C LEU A 241 -10.36 -17.55 -4.66
N ARG A 242 -9.50 -18.53 -4.38
CA ARG A 242 -8.40 -18.94 -5.27
C ARG A 242 -8.82 -20.18 -6.06
N ILE A 243 -8.31 -20.35 -7.28
CA ILE A 243 -8.58 -21.54 -8.09
C ILE A 243 -8.08 -22.81 -7.39
N ALA A 244 -6.92 -22.72 -6.73
CA ALA A 244 -6.26 -23.86 -6.12
C ALA A 244 -6.75 -24.19 -4.69
N ALA A 245 -7.45 -23.27 -4.01
CA ALA A 245 -7.86 -23.46 -2.61
C ALA A 245 -9.00 -22.51 -2.20
N LEU A 246 -9.91 -23.02 -1.36
CA LEU A 246 -10.88 -22.20 -0.64
C LEU A 246 -10.26 -21.62 0.63
N PRO A 247 -10.58 -20.36 1.02
CA PRO A 247 -10.18 -19.82 2.32
C PRO A 247 -10.71 -20.68 3.48
N THR A 248 -9.87 -20.99 4.45
CA THR A 248 -10.24 -21.86 5.59
C THR A 248 -11.46 -21.34 6.36
N ALA A 249 -11.59 -20.02 6.49
CA ALA A 249 -12.71 -19.39 7.21
C ALA A 249 -14.01 -19.27 6.39
N LEU A 250 -13.98 -19.48 5.07
CA LEU A 250 -15.15 -19.28 4.19
C LEU A 250 -16.31 -20.21 4.56
N VAL A 251 -16.05 -21.52 4.65
CA VAL A 251 -17.08 -22.52 4.95
C VAL A 251 -17.73 -22.31 6.33
N PRO A 252 -16.98 -22.14 7.44
CA PRO A 252 -17.59 -21.89 8.74
C PRO A 252 -18.32 -20.55 8.80
N TYR A 253 -17.80 -19.50 8.15
CA TYR A 253 -18.51 -18.21 8.06
C TYR A 253 -19.83 -18.37 7.32
N GLN A 254 -19.82 -19.04 6.17
CA GLN A 254 -21.02 -19.28 5.38
C GLN A 254 -22.06 -20.11 6.16
N ALA A 255 -21.62 -21.14 6.89
CA ALA A 255 -22.50 -21.91 7.76
C ALA A 255 -23.17 -21.02 8.82
N LEU A 256 -22.40 -20.14 9.48
CA LEU A 256 -22.92 -19.20 10.46
C LEU A 256 -23.91 -18.20 9.86
N VAL A 257 -23.62 -17.65 8.67
CA VAL A 257 -24.51 -16.72 7.97
C VAL A 257 -25.84 -17.38 7.64
N LEU A 258 -25.81 -18.61 7.11
CA LEU A 258 -27.01 -19.32 6.65
C LEU A 258 -27.84 -19.93 7.79
N GLU A 259 -27.24 -20.20 8.94
CA GLU A 259 -27.93 -20.82 10.08
C GLU A 259 -28.96 -19.87 10.70
N LYS A 260 -30.26 -20.21 10.64
CA LYS A 260 -31.33 -19.32 11.12
C LYS A 260 -31.54 -19.39 12.63
N ARG A 261 -30.95 -20.38 13.31
CA ARG A 261 -31.08 -20.53 14.77
C ARG A 261 -29.77 -20.99 15.39
N ILE A 262 -29.11 -20.10 16.11
CA ILE A 262 -28.04 -20.47 17.03
C ILE A 262 -28.68 -20.55 18.41
N THR A 263 -29.08 -21.76 18.82
CA THR A 263 -29.56 -22.05 20.18
C THR A 263 -28.44 -21.99 21.20
#